data_AF-X0WR21-F1
#
_entry.id   AF-X0WR21-F1
#
_cell.length_a   1.000
_cell.length_b   1.000
_cell.length_c   1.000
_cell.angle_alpha   90.00
_cell.angle_beta   90.00
_cell.angle_gamma   90.00
#
_symmetry.space_group_name_H-M   'P 1'
#
loop_
_entity.id
_entity.type
_entity.pdbx_description
1 polymer ?
#
loop_
_entity_poly.entity_id
_entity_poly.type
_entity_poly.pdbx_seq_one_letter_code
_entity_poly.pdbx_strand_id
1 'polypeptide(L)' 'MSRSLKKGPFIEERLLEKINKLNEAGDKKIIRTWSRASTVFPEMVGHTIAV' A
#
# COMPACT_ATOMS: atom_id res chain seq x y z
N MET A 1 10.46 -10.20 -3.76
CA MET A 1 11.46 -10.44 -2.70
C MET A 1 10.71 -10.85 -1.45
N SER A 2 10.90 -12.08 -0.98
CA SER A 2 10.28 -12.57 0.24
C SER A 2 10.99 -12.00 1.46
N ARG A 3 10.24 -11.29 2.33
CA ARG A 3 10.76 -10.89 3.65
C ARG A 3 10.69 -12.09 4.59
N SER A 4 11.55 -12.10 5.61
CA SER A 4 11.51 -13.12 6.66
C SER A 4 10.18 -13.06 7.42
N LEU A 5 9.54 -14.22 7.62
CA LEU A 5 8.25 -14.36 8.32
C LEU A 5 8.28 -13.78 9.74
N LYS A 6 9.44 -13.78 10.42
CA LYS A 6 9.59 -13.23 11.79
C LYS A 6 9.45 -11.70 11.85
N LYS A 7 9.66 -10.99 10.73
CA LYS A 7 9.71 -9.52 10.68
C LYS A 7 8.34 -8.87 10.41
N GLY A 8 7.29 -9.67 10.26
CA GLY A 8 5.94 -9.19 9.96
C GLY A 8 5.76 -8.61 8.56
N PRO A 9 4.50 -8.31 8.18
CA PRO A 9 4.19 -7.59 6.95
C PRO A 9 4.79 -6.19 7.00
N PHE A 10 5.25 -5.70 5.86
CA PHE A 10 5.87 -4.39 5.73
C PHE A 10 5.09 -3.52 4.77
N ILE A 11 5.03 -2.24 5.05
CA ILE A 11 4.53 -1.23 4.13
C ILE A 11 5.45 -0.03 4.19
N GLU A 12 5.70 0.57 3.03
CA GLU A 12 6.35 1.87 2.98
C GLU A 12 5.42 2.95 3.54
N GLU A 13 5.92 3.77 4.45
CA GLU A 13 5.17 4.85 5.11
C GLU A 13 4.50 5.80 4.10
N ARG A 14 5.21 6.18 3.04
CA ARG A 14 4.67 7.04 1.96
C ARG A 14 3.51 6.41 1.20
N LEU A 15 3.50 5.07 1.09
CA LEU A 15 2.40 4.34 0.45
C LEU A 15 1.19 4.30 1.39
N LEU A 16 1.43 4.03 2.68
CA LEU A 16 0.39 4.00 3.72
C LEU A 16 -0.33 5.36 3.84
N GLU A 17 0.43 6.46 3.93
CA GLU A 17 -0.15 7.81 4.02
C GLU A 17 -1.04 8.16 2.83
N LYS A 18 -0.64 7.78 1.61
CA LYS A 18 -1.45 8.02 0.40
C LYS A 18 -2.76 7.24 0.45
N ILE A 19 -2.71 5.99 0.89
CA ILE A 19 -3.89 5.12 0.97
C ILE A 19 -4.85 5.64 2.03
N ASN A 20 -4.35 6.07 3.18
CA ASN A 20 -5.17 6.66 4.24
C ASN A 20 -5.88 7.92 3.76
N LYS A 21 -5.17 8.83 3.09
CA LYS A 21 -5.75 10.06 2.52
C LYS A 21 -6.83 9.75 1.47
N LEU A 22 -6.61 8.74 0.64
CA LEU A 22 -7.58 8.33 -0.38
C LEU A 22 -8.80 7.63 0.22
N ASN A 23 -8.61 6.85 1.29
CA ASN A 23 -9.70 6.24 2.05
C ASN A 23 -10.55 7.30 2.76
N GLU A 24 -9.93 8.30 3.38
CA GLU A 24 -10.63 9.44 3.99
C GLU A 24 -11.42 10.26 2.95
N ALA A 25 -10.84 10.45 1.76
CA ALA A 25 -11.50 11.15 0.66
C ALA A 25 -12.56 10.31 -0.07
N GLY A 26 -12.58 8.98 0.11
CA GLY A 26 -13.42 8.06 -0.67
C GLY A 26 -13.04 7.95 -2.15
N ASP A 27 -11.88 8.45 -2.54
CA ASP A 27 -11.42 8.56 -3.92
C ASP A 27 -10.61 7.33 -4.36
N LYS A 28 -10.97 6.75 -5.51
CA LYS A 28 -10.23 5.63 -6.11
C LYS A 28 -9.38 6.12 -7.28
N LYS A 29 -8.14 6.52 -6.98
CA LYS A 29 -7.16 6.98 -7.97
C LYS A 29 -6.06 5.94 -8.18
N ILE A 30 -5.40 6.00 -9.34
CA ILE A 30 -4.25 5.13 -9.63
C ILE A 30 -3.06 5.59 -8.79
N ILE A 31 -2.57 4.72 -7.92
CA ILE A 31 -1.42 4.99 -7.05
C ILE A 31 -0.17 4.40 -7.72
N ARG A 32 0.73 5.27 -8.17
CA ARG A 32 2.06 4.86 -8.64
C ARG A 32 2.98 4.62 -7.45
N THR A 33 3.57 3.44 -7.37
CA THR A 33 4.53 3.04 -6.33
C THR A 33 5.73 2.36 -6.95
N TRP A 34 6.91 2.56 -6.37
CA TRP A 34 8.12 1.79 -6.69
C TRP A 34 8.45 0.79 -5.58
N SER A 35 7.68 0.78 -4.50
CA SER A 35 7.90 -0.06 -3.33
C SER A 35 7.30 -1.46 -3.54
N ARG A 36 8.04 -2.27 -4.29
CA ARG A 36 7.70 -3.69 -4.56
C ARG A 36 7.81 -4.60 -3.33
N ALA A 37 8.29 -4.06 -2.21
CA ALA A 37 8.49 -4.79 -0.96
C ALA A 37 7.29 -4.68 -0.01
N SER A 38 6.32 -3.82 -0.31
CA SER A 38 5.13 -3.62 0.53
C SER A 38 4.14 -4.77 0.38
N THR A 39 3.57 -5.21 1.50
CA THR A 39 2.47 -6.18 1.56
C THR A 39 1.14 -5.47 1.36
N VAL A 40 0.17 -6.16 0.76
CA VAL A 40 -1.19 -5.63 0.59
C VAL A 40 -1.92 -5.69 1.94
N PHE A 41 -2.41 -4.53 2.41
CA PHE A 41 -3.23 -4.41 3.61
C PHE A 41 -4.73 -4.35 3.25
N PRO A 42 -5.65 -4.70 4.16
CA PRO A 42 -7.09 -4.59 3.91
C PRO A 42 -7.56 -3.18 3.51
N GLU A 43 -6.89 -2.15 4.02
CA GLU A 43 -7.14 -0.73 3.67
C GLU A 43 -6.84 -0.40 2.21
N MET A 44 -6.09 -1.25 1.50
CA MET A 44 -5.76 -1.07 0.09
C MET A 44 -6.84 -1.62 -0.85
N VAL A 45 -7.86 -2.30 -0.33
CA VAL A 45 -8.88 -2.97 -1.13
C VAL A 45 -9.69 -1.95 -1.92
N GLY A 46 -9.72 -2.12 -3.25
CA GLY A 46 -10.41 -1.21 -4.17
C GLY A 46 -9.55 -0.08 -4.74
N HIS A 47 -8.29 0.05 -4.31
CA HIS A 47 -7.32 0.95 -4.91
C HIS A 47 -6.58 0.28 -6.08
N THR A 48 -6.33 1.03 -7.15
CA THR A 48 -5.53 0.55 -8.28
C THR A 48 -4.07 0.94 -8.06
N ILE A 49 -3.20 -0.06 -7.84
CA ILE A 49 -1.78 0.15 -7.59
C ILE A 49 -1.00 -0.14 -8.88
N ALA A 50 -0.34 0.89 -9.41
CA ALA A 50 0.61 0.77 -10.51
C ALA A 50 2.02 0.65 -9.95
N VAL A 51 2.62 -0.53 -10.08
CA VAL A 51 3.98 -0.89 -9.62
C VAL A 51 5.01 -0.66 -10.72
#